data_AF-A0A1Z7Z943-F1
#
_entry.id   AF-A0A1Z7Z943-F1
#
_cell.length_a   1.000
_cell.length_b   1.000
_cell.length_c   1.000
_cell.angle_alpha   90.00
_cell.angle_beta   90.00
_cell.angle_gamma   90.00
#
_symmetry.space_group_name_H-M   'P 1'
#
loop_
_entity.id
_entity.type
_entity.pdbx_description
1 polymer ?
#
loop_
_entity_poly.entity_id
_entity_poly.type
_entity_poly.pdbx_seq_one_letter_code
_entity_poly.pdbx_strand_id
1 'polypeptide(L)'
;MKTLKSVLVIILVFTSFNVNSQSSNDLKIERQKNRVEMFSSDERNELQIWFYHKTESMQLSDDEDNLYHGIIVLYMNKMMRLDDMDQDFTQDEIIEKVQLNFDMINSSVQPRLSDEQYTVHLGMMDVLCEIVMLKINEVQIETI
;
A
#
# COMPACT_ATOMS: atom_id res chain seq x y z
N MET A 1 -35.35 19.96 46.14
CA MET A 1 -34.64 18.78 45.59
C MET A 1 -35.23 18.32 44.24
N LYS A 2 -35.57 19.23 43.31
CA LYS A 2 -36.14 18.88 41.99
C LYS A 2 -35.17 19.14 40.84
N THR A 3 -34.14 19.96 41.04
CA THR A 3 -33.12 20.29 40.04
C THR A 3 -31.97 19.27 40.00
N LEU A 4 -31.63 18.65 41.14
CA LEU A 4 -30.55 17.66 41.22
C LEU A 4 -30.88 16.35 40.46
N LYS A 5 -32.17 15.96 40.44
CA LYS A 5 -32.63 14.77 39.68
C LYS A 5 -32.57 15.00 38.17
N SER A 6 -32.84 16.22 37.71
CA SER A 6 -32.80 16.55 36.28
C SER A 6 -31.38 16.59 35.70
N VAL A 7 -30.38 16.97 36.51
CA VAL A 7 -28.97 16.98 36.08
C VAL A 7 -28.43 15.55 35.90
N LEU A 8 -28.85 14.61 36.74
CA LEU A 8 -28.43 13.20 36.68
C LEU A 8 -28.95 12.47 35.44
N VAL A 9 -30.13 12.83 34.94
CA VAL A 9 -30.72 12.25 33.71
C VAL A 9 -29.98 12.73 32.46
N ILE A 10 -29.46 13.96 32.46
CA ILE A 10 -28.74 14.51 31.30
C ILE A 10 -27.35 13.85 31.15
N ILE A 11 -26.66 13.54 32.25
CA ILE A 11 -25.34 12.88 32.21
C ILE A 11 -25.45 11.43 31.70
N LEU A 12 -26.56 10.74 32.00
CA LEU A 12 -26.77 9.34 31.63
C LEU A 12 -27.05 9.14 30.12
N VAL A 13 -27.47 10.20 29.42
CA VAL A 13 -27.70 10.18 27.95
C VAL A 13 -26.40 10.39 27.16
N PHE A 14 -25.37 11.00 27.77
CA PHE A 14 -24.10 11.28 27.07
C PHE A 14 -23.10 10.11 27.05
N THR A 15 -23.29 9.05 27.83
CA THR A 15 -22.31 7.94 27.93
C THR A 15 -22.57 6.79 26.95
N SER A 16 -23.66 6.82 26.18
CA SER A 16 -24.03 5.75 25.24
C SER A 16 -23.37 5.84 23.85
N PHE A 17 -22.50 6.83 23.61
CA PHE A 17 -21.77 6.98 22.34
C PHE A 17 -20.38 6.33 22.34
N ASN A 18 -20.16 5.29 23.15
CA ASN A 18 -19.01 4.41 22.95
C ASN A 18 -19.37 3.38 21.87
N VAL A 19 -19.35 3.82 20.61
CA VAL A 19 -19.36 2.93 19.45
C VAL A 19 -18.12 2.04 19.58
N ASN A 20 -18.34 0.74 19.80
CA ASN A 20 -17.30 -0.27 19.75
C ASN A 20 -16.65 -0.27 18.35
N SER A 21 -15.52 0.40 18.19
CA SER A 21 -14.67 0.32 17.00
C SER A 21 -13.92 -1.02 16.87
N GLN A 22 -14.26 -2.04 17.68
CA GLN A 22 -13.51 -3.30 17.74
C GLN A 22 -13.83 -4.31 16.61
N SER A 23 -14.68 -4.00 15.65
CA SER A 23 -14.96 -4.91 14.52
C SER A 23 -13.87 -4.96 13.44
N SER A 24 -12.85 -4.10 13.52
CA SER A 24 -11.76 -4.08 12.53
C SER A 24 -10.60 -5.02 12.84
N ASN A 25 -10.48 -5.55 14.07
CA ASN A 25 -9.29 -6.32 14.45
C ASN A 25 -9.35 -7.76 13.92
N ASP A 26 -10.48 -8.44 14.08
CA ASP A 26 -10.64 -9.84 13.64
C ASP A 26 -10.54 -9.96 12.11
N LEU A 27 -11.17 -9.03 11.38
CA LEU A 27 -11.05 -8.95 9.92
C LEU A 27 -9.62 -8.62 9.46
N LYS A 28 -8.87 -7.78 10.19
CA LYS A 28 -7.46 -7.51 9.88
C LYS A 28 -6.58 -8.73 10.12
N ILE A 29 -6.83 -9.45 11.21
CA ILE A 29 -6.09 -10.67 11.57
C ILE A 29 -6.35 -11.77 10.53
N GLU A 30 -7.61 -11.99 10.13
CA GLU A 30 -7.95 -12.96 9.08
C GLU A 30 -7.34 -12.57 7.73
N ARG A 31 -7.37 -11.28 7.37
CA ARG A 31 -6.70 -10.77 6.16
C ARG A 31 -5.18 -10.94 6.20
N GLN A 32 -4.55 -10.82 7.36
CA GLN A 32 -3.11 -11.06 7.52
C GLN A 32 -2.77 -12.55 7.40
N LYS A 33 -3.62 -13.45 7.91
CA LYS A 33 -3.41 -14.89 7.80
C LYS A 33 -3.53 -15.42 6.37
N ASN A 34 -4.31 -14.77 5.53
CA ASN A 34 -4.56 -15.17 4.15
C ASN A 34 -3.61 -14.52 3.13
N ARG A 35 -2.62 -13.73 3.58
CA ARG A 35 -1.60 -13.15 2.70
C ARG A 35 -0.56 -14.20 2.33
N VAL A 36 -0.41 -14.45 1.05
CA VAL A 36 0.80 -15.07 0.51
C VAL A 36 1.88 -13.98 0.46
N GLU A 37 3.07 -14.25 1.01
CA GLU A 37 4.17 -13.28 0.94
C GLU A 37 4.94 -13.45 -0.37
N MET A 38 4.77 -12.53 -1.31
CA MET A 38 5.51 -12.50 -2.60
C MET A 38 7.02 -12.28 -2.43
N PHE A 39 7.43 -11.54 -1.40
CA PHE A 39 8.82 -11.25 -1.07
C PHE A 39 9.11 -11.62 0.38
N SER A 40 10.27 -12.21 0.62
CA SER A 40 10.79 -12.42 1.97
C SER A 40 11.08 -11.11 2.69
N SER A 41 11.26 -11.16 4.01
CA SER A 41 11.63 -9.99 4.81
C SER A 41 12.95 -9.34 4.35
N ASP A 42 13.93 -10.16 3.95
CA ASP A 42 15.26 -9.68 3.55
C ASP A 42 15.18 -8.99 2.18
N GLU A 43 14.50 -9.59 1.20
CA GLU A 43 14.26 -8.98 -0.12
C GLU A 43 13.53 -7.63 0.00
N ARG A 44 12.51 -7.56 0.87
CA ARG A 44 11.79 -6.29 1.13
C ARG A 44 12.72 -5.22 1.70
N ASN A 45 13.60 -5.59 2.63
CA ASN A 45 14.53 -4.65 3.25
C ASN A 45 15.56 -4.13 2.22
N GLU A 46 16.08 -5.02 1.36
CA GLU A 46 17.01 -4.63 0.29
C GLU A 46 16.36 -3.69 -0.73
N LEU A 47 15.13 -4.02 -1.17
CA LEU A 47 14.37 -3.17 -2.09
C LEU A 47 14.08 -1.80 -1.48
N GLN A 48 13.74 -1.75 -0.18
CA GLN A 48 13.49 -0.50 0.52
C GLN A 48 14.74 0.38 0.59
N ILE A 49 15.90 -0.19 0.92
CA ILE A 49 17.18 0.53 0.97
C ILE A 49 17.57 1.04 -0.43
N TRP A 50 17.45 0.19 -1.46
CA TRP A 50 17.74 0.58 -2.83
C TRP A 50 16.83 1.73 -3.30
N PHE A 51 15.52 1.63 -3.02
CA PHE A 51 14.54 2.65 -3.39
C PHE A 51 14.82 3.98 -2.69
N TYR A 52 15.16 3.93 -1.40
CA TYR A 52 15.54 5.10 -0.61
C TYR A 52 16.74 5.82 -1.25
N HIS A 53 17.83 5.10 -1.53
CA HIS A 53 19.02 5.69 -2.14
C HIS A 53 18.78 6.29 -3.52
N LYS A 54 17.91 5.68 -4.33
CA LYS A 54 17.52 6.23 -5.64
C LYS A 54 16.66 7.47 -5.49
N THR A 55 15.71 7.47 -4.56
CA THR A 55 14.86 8.65 -4.29
C THR A 55 15.69 9.81 -3.74
N GLU A 56 16.67 9.58 -2.85
CA GLU A 56 17.60 10.62 -2.38
C GLU A 56 18.35 11.30 -3.55
N SER A 57 18.68 10.54 -4.61
CA SER A 57 19.36 11.12 -5.77
C SER A 57 18.49 12.09 -6.58
N MET A 58 17.16 12.06 -6.41
CA MET A 58 16.23 12.98 -7.06
C MET A 58 16.17 14.35 -6.37
N GLN A 59 16.70 14.47 -5.14
CA GLN A 59 16.74 15.72 -4.37
C GLN A 59 15.38 16.44 -4.31
N LEU A 60 14.32 15.68 -4.05
CA LEU A 60 12.96 16.21 -3.92
C LEU A 60 12.88 17.19 -2.73
N SER A 61 12.03 18.21 -2.85
CA SER A 61 11.65 18.99 -1.68
C SER A 61 10.85 18.15 -0.68
N ASP A 62 10.82 18.52 0.59
CA ASP A 62 10.07 17.77 1.62
C ASP A 62 8.60 17.53 1.24
N ASP A 63 7.95 18.52 0.61
CA ASP A 63 6.56 18.40 0.17
C ASP A 63 6.40 17.42 -1.01
N GLU A 64 7.34 17.46 -1.96
CA GLU A 64 7.37 16.54 -3.10
C GLU A 64 7.70 15.12 -2.67
N ASP A 65 8.65 14.95 -1.75
CA ASP A 65 9.07 13.65 -1.23
C ASP A 65 7.92 12.94 -0.47
N ASN A 66 7.22 13.67 0.39
CA ASN A 66 6.07 13.13 1.12
C ASN A 66 4.95 12.68 0.17
N LEU A 67 4.66 13.49 -0.86
CA LEU A 67 3.64 13.15 -1.86
C LEU A 67 4.09 11.97 -2.74
N TYR A 68 5.35 11.97 -3.16
CA TYR A 68 5.94 10.90 -3.96
C TYR A 68 5.87 9.57 -3.21
N HIS A 69 6.37 9.52 -1.97
CA HIS A 69 6.26 8.35 -1.09
C HIS A 69 4.81 7.92 -0.88
N GLY A 70 3.89 8.86 -0.67
CA GLY A 70 2.46 8.57 -0.53
C GLY A 70 1.86 7.87 -1.74
N ILE A 71 2.19 8.32 -2.95
CA ILE A 71 1.75 7.72 -4.22
C ILE A 71 2.32 6.30 -4.36
N ILE A 72 3.63 6.15 -4.16
CA ILE A 72 4.32 4.85 -4.27
C ILE A 72 3.71 3.84 -3.30
N VAL A 73 3.59 4.20 -2.02
CA VAL A 73 3.03 3.33 -0.98
C VAL A 73 1.58 2.95 -1.29
N LEU A 74 0.77 3.87 -1.82
CA LEU A 74 -0.62 3.58 -2.19
C LEU A 74 -0.71 2.46 -3.24
N TYR A 75 0.06 2.57 -4.32
CA TYR A 75 0.00 1.60 -5.42
C TYR A 75 0.74 0.31 -5.10
N MET A 76 1.85 0.36 -4.36
CA MET A 76 2.49 -0.85 -3.82
C MET A 76 1.53 -1.66 -2.95
N ASN A 77 0.78 -1.00 -2.06
CA ASN A 77 -0.23 -1.66 -1.25
C ASN A 77 -1.38 -2.28 -2.07
N LYS A 78 -1.70 -1.72 -3.23
CA LYS A 78 -2.68 -2.32 -4.15
C LYS A 78 -2.13 -3.59 -4.80
N MET A 79 -0.86 -3.55 -5.22
CA MET A 79 -0.21 -4.70 -5.85
C MET A 79 -0.01 -5.87 -4.88
N MET A 80 0.39 -5.61 -3.62
CA MET A 80 0.52 -6.63 -2.55
C MET A 80 -0.80 -7.27 -2.09
N ARG A 81 -1.89 -7.05 -2.82
CA ARG A 81 -3.23 -7.55 -2.50
C ARG A 81 -3.89 -8.24 -3.70
N LEU A 82 -3.19 -8.32 -4.83
CA LEU A 82 -3.71 -8.95 -6.03
C LEU A 82 -3.75 -10.48 -5.93
N ASP A 83 -2.95 -11.03 -5.03
CA ASP A 83 -2.87 -12.45 -4.66
C ASP A 83 -3.58 -12.77 -3.33
N ASP A 84 -4.30 -11.80 -2.74
CA ASP A 84 -5.15 -12.04 -1.57
C ASP A 84 -6.17 -13.15 -1.93
N MET A 85 -6.33 -14.18 -1.08
CA MET A 85 -7.21 -15.34 -1.34
C MET A 85 -8.69 -15.00 -1.57
N ASP A 86 -9.12 -13.77 -1.30
CA ASP A 86 -10.47 -13.28 -1.58
C ASP A 86 -10.65 -12.75 -3.01
N GLN A 87 -9.60 -12.76 -3.82
CA GLN A 87 -9.61 -12.30 -5.21
C GLN A 87 -9.41 -13.50 -6.15
N ASP A 88 -10.44 -13.79 -6.94
CA ASP A 88 -10.45 -14.91 -7.90
C ASP A 88 -9.81 -14.50 -9.24
N PHE A 89 -8.62 -13.86 -9.17
CA PHE A 89 -7.91 -13.43 -10.36
C PHE A 89 -7.06 -14.56 -10.94
N THR A 90 -7.08 -14.67 -12.26
CA THR A 90 -6.11 -15.44 -13.01
C THR A 90 -4.74 -14.76 -12.99
N GLN A 91 -3.68 -15.52 -13.26
CA GLN A 91 -2.32 -14.98 -13.33
C GLN A 91 -2.18 -13.86 -14.37
N ASP A 92 -2.80 -14.02 -15.55
CA ASP A 92 -2.78 -13.00 -16.60
C ASP A 92 -3.45 -11.69 -16.13
N GLU A 93 -4.56 -11.80 -15.37
CA GLU A 93 -5.22 -10.64 -14.77
C GLU A 93 -4.37 -9.98 -13.66
N ILE A 94 -3.61 -10.77 -12.89
CA ILE A 94 -2.65 -10.24 -11.91
C ILE A 94 -1.56 -9.45 -12.63
N ILE A 95 -0.99 -10.00 -13.70
CA ILE A 95 0.05 -9.34 -14.51
C ILE A 95 -0.48 -8.02 -15.09
N GLU A 96 -1.66 -8.04 -15.71
CA GLU A 96 -2.29 -6.84 -16.28
C GLU A 96 -2.51 -5.77 -15.20
N LYS A 97 -3.01 -6.17 -14.01
CA LYS A 97 -3.21 -5.24 -12.90
C LYS A 97 -1.91 -4.68 -12.36
N VAL A 98 -0.83 -5.47 -12.27
CA VAL A 98 0.48 -4.98 -11.86
C VAL A 98 0.97 -3.92 -12.84
N GLN A 99 0.95 -4.20 -14.14
CA GLN A 99 1.34 -3.25 -15.18
C GLN A 99 0.53 -1.95 -15.09
N LEU A 100 -0.79 -2.07 -14.94
CA LEU A 100 -1.66 -0.91 -14.75
C LEU A 100 -1.29 -0.10 -13.50
N ASN A 101 -0.94 -0.75 -12.39
CA ASN A 101 -0.51 -0.03 -11.19
C ASN A 101 0.80 0.75 -11.42
N PHE A 102 1.77 0.19 -12.16
CA PHE A 102 2.99 0.92 -12.54
C PHE A 102 2.71 2.11 -13.46
N ASP A 103 1.84 1.96 -14.46
CA ASP A 103 1.41 3.07 -15.32
C ASP A 103 0.72 4.18 -14.52
N MET A 104 -0.09 3.79 -13.54
CA MET A 104 -0.77 4.72 -12.65
C MET A 104 0.20 5.43 -11.70
N ILE A 105 1.26 4.76 -11.23
CA ILE A 105 2.35 5.41 -10.48
C ILE A 105 3.01 6.47 -11.35
N ASN A 106 3.50 6.08 -12.52
CA ASN A 106 4.24 6.95 -13.47
C ASN A 106 3.44 8.23 -13.76
N SER A 107 2.18 8.07 -14.19
CA SER A 107 1.29 9.19 -14.53
C SER A 107 0.90 10.05 -13.31
N SER A 108 0.83 9.47 -12.11
CA SER A 108 0.47 10.22 -10.90
C SER A 108 1.59 11.13 -10.41
N VAL A 109 2.85 10.73 -10.58
CA VAL A 109 4.02 11.50 -10.13
C VAL A 109 4.53 12.49 -11.18
N GLN A 110 4.34 12.20 -12.47
CA GLN A 110 4.88 13.00 -13.59
C GLN A 110 4.63 14.52 -13.45
N PRO A 111 3.44 15.01 -13.08
CA PRO A 111 3.18 16.46 -13.02
C PRO A 111 3.96 17.20 -11.93
N ARG A 112 4.64 16.47 -11.04
CA ARG A 112 5.33 17.00 -9.85
C ARG A 112 6.84 16.84 -9.91
N LEU A 113 7.34 16.14 -10.93
CA LEU A 113 8.76 15.89 -11.10
C LEU A 113 9.29 16.73 -12.26
N SER A 114 10.53 17.19 -12.13
CA SER A 114 11.28 17.69 -13.29
C SER A 114 11.55 16.55 -14.27
N ASP A 115 11.90 16.87 -15.51
CA ASP A 115 12.22 15.85 -16.53
C ASP A 115 13.36 14.93 -16.09
N GLU A 116 14.36 15.47 -15.36
CA GLU A 116 15.48 14.69 -14.82
C GLU A 116 15.03 13.75 -13.71
N GLN A 117 14.25 14.25 -12.75
CA GLN A 117 13.67 13.46 -11.67
C GLN A 117 12.74 12.37 -12.20
N TYR A 118 11.92 12.69 -13.20
CA TYR A 118 11.01 11.74 -13.83
C TYR A 118 11.76 10.66 -14.59
N THR A 119 12.89 10.99 -15.23
CA THR A 119 13.77 9.99 -15.87
C THR A 119 14.33 8.99 -14.85
N VAL A 120 14.78 9.47 -13.69
CA VAL A 120 15.23 8.60 -12.59
C VAL A 120 14.08 7.72 -12.10
N HIS A 121 12.90 8.31 -11.90
CA HIS A 121 11.70 7.59 -11.49
C HIS A 121 11.33 6.45 -12.46
N LEU A 122 11.25 6.73 -13.76
CA LEU A 122 10.93 5.71 -14.77
C LEU A 122 11.91 4.54 -14.73
N GLY A 123 13.22 4.84 -14.64
CA GLY A 123 14.24 3.79 -14.50
C GLY A 123 14.07 2.97 -13.22
N MET A 124 13.61 3.57 -12.12
CA MET A 124 13.27 2.83 -10.91
C MET A 124 12.05 1.94 -11.08
N MET A 125 11.01 2.45 -11.76
CA MET A 125 9.76 1.71 -12.00
C MET A 125 9.96 0.53 -12.94
N ASP A 126 10.80 0.68 -13.97
CA ASP A 126 11.16 -0.42 -14.87
C ASP A 126 11.82 -1.58 -14.11
N VAL A 127 12.80 -1.28 -13.26
CA VAL A 127 13.49 -2.28 -12.43
C VAL A 127 12.52 -2.96 -11.46
N LEU A 128 11.68 -2.19 -10.76
CA LEU A 128 10.71 -2.75 -9.83
C LEU A 128 9.66 -3.62 -10.54
N CYS A 129 9.19 -3.19 -11.71
CA CYS A 129 8.26 -3.95 -12.52
C CYS A 129 8.89 -5.30 -12.93
N GLU A 130 10.13 -5.30 -13.41
CA GLU A 130 10.85 -6.52 -13.76
C GLU A 130 10.96 -7.49 -12.57
N ILE A 131 11.37 -6.99 -11.39
CA ILE A 131 11.49 -7.80 -10.17
C ILE A 131 10.14 -8.42 -9.77
N VAL A 132 9.06 -7.63 -9.81
CA VAL A 132 7.71 -8.13 -9.48
C VAL A 132 7.24 -9.17 -10.49
N MET A 133 7.47 -8.95 -11.78
CA MET A 133 7.11 -9.91 -12.83
C MET A 133 7.86 -11.24 -12.70
N LEU A 134 9.16 -11.19 -12.35
CA LEU A 134 9.93 -12.40 -12.06
C LEU A 134 9.32 -13.17 -10.90
N LYS A 135 8.97 -12.49 -9.80
CA LYS A 135 8.33 -13.15 -8.65
C LYS A 135 6.98 -13.78 -8.96
N ILE A 136 6.14 -13.09 -9.72
CA ILE A 136 4.85 -13.63 -10.15
C ILE A 136 5.05 -14.92 -10.97
N ASN A 137 6.06 -14.96 -11.84
CA ASN A 137 6.36 -16.13 -12.65
C ASN A 137 7.08 -17.25 -11.89
N GLU A 138 7.89 -16.93 -10.86
CA GLU A 138 8.53 -17.93 -9.99
C GLU A 138 7.49 -18.71 -9.16
N VAL A 139 6.49 -18.00 -8.60
CA VAL A 139 5.39 -18.63 -7.83
C VAL A 139 4.61 -19.65 -8.68
N GLN A 140 4.56 -19.45 -10.00
CA GLN A 140 3.94 -20.39 -10.94
C GLN A 140 4.69 -21.73 -11.02
N ILE A 141 6.02 -21.74 -10.88
CA ILE A 141 6.83 -22.96 -10.99
C ILE A 141 6.68 -23.83 -9.74
N GLU A 142 6.51 -23.22 -8.56
CA GLU A 142 6.35 -23.95 -7.30
C GLU A 142 4.95 -24.57 -7.11
N THR A 143 3.97 -24.18 -7.93
CA THR A 143 2.57 -24.63 -7.83
C THR A 143 2.17 -25.72 -8.84
N ILE A 144 3.10 -26.21 -9.67
CA ILE A 144 2.93 -27.33 -10.63
C ILE A 144 3.63 -28.59 -10.12
#